data_AF-A0A3M1R1X5-F1
#
_entry.id   AF-A0A3M1R1X5-F1
#
_cell.length_a   1.000
_cell.length_b   1.000
_cell.length_c   1.000
_cell.angle_alpha   90.00
_cell.angle_beta   90.00
_cell.angle_gamma   90.00
#
_symmetry.space_group_name_H-M   'P 1'
#
loop_
_entity.id
_entity.type
_entity.pdbx_description
1 polymer ?
#
loop_
_entity_poly.entity_id
_entity_poly.type
_entity_poly.pdbx_seq_one_letter_code
_entity_poly.pdbx_strand_id
1 'polypeptide(L)' 'SWTWTPTEFRQAIQLVASGRIDRKPLISHRFSLDQVPEAFETQLRVDDAIKVLVEP' A
#
# COMPACT_ATOMS: atom_id res chain seq x y z
N SER A 1 1.80 -11.48 17.34
CA SER A 1 0.90 -11.31 16.19
C SER A 1 1.48 -12.12 15.05
N TRP A 2 0.81 -13.21 14.63
CA TRP A 2 1.25 -14.11 13.54
C TRP A 2 0.24 -13.98 12.40
N THR A 3 0.33 -12.88 11.63
CA THR A 3 -0.83 -12.38 10.87
C THR A 3 -1.01 -12.98 9.49
N TRP A 4 -0.06 -13.76 8.97
CA TRP A 4 -0.23 -14.48 7.70
C TRP A 4 0.73 -15.67 7.60
N THR A 5 0.33 -16.63 6.78
CA THR A 5 1.12 -17.79 6.35
C THR A 5 1.68 -17.56 4.94
N PRO A 6 2.75 -18.27 4.56
CA PRO A 6 3.26 -18.22 3.18
C PRO A 6 2.22 -18.63 2.13
N THR A 7 1.26 -19.47 2.49
CA THR A 7 0.18 -19.90 1.60
C THR A 7 -0.81 -18.78 1.35
N GLU A 8 -1.25 -18.07 2.38
CA GLU A 8 -2.14 -16.90 2.24
C GLU A 8 -1.48 -15.80 1.41
N PHE A 9 -0.18 -15.56 1.61
CA PHE A 9 0.56 -14.57 0.81
C PHE A 9 0.61 -14.94 -0.67
N ARG A 10 0.84 -16.21 -1.00
CA ARG A 10 0.79 -16.70 -2.40
C ARG A 10 -0.60 -16.54 -3.01
N GLN A 11 -1.65 -16.83 -2.27
CA GLN A 11 -3.03 -16.65 -2.74
C GLN A 11 -3.34 -15.17 -3.02
N ALA A 12 -2.93 -14.27 -2.13
CA ALA A 12 -3.09 -12.83 -2.32
C ALA A 12 -2.39 -12.34 -3.61
N ILE A 13 -1.15 -12.80 -3.86
CA ILE A 13 -0.42 -12.50 -5.10
C ILE A 13 -1.19 -13.00 -6.32
N GLN A 14 -1.74 -14.22 -6.29
CA GLN A 14 -2.50 -14.78 -7.42
C GLN A 14 -3.78 -13.98 -7.72
N LEU A 15 -4.48 -13.51 -6.70
CA LEU A 15 -5.67 -12.66 -6.86
C LEU A 15 -5.32 -11.32 -7.53
N VAL A 16 -4.21 -10.72 -7.11
CA VAL A 16 -3.69 -9.48 -7.69
C VAL A 16 -3.18 -9.70 -9.12
N ALA A 17 -2.45 -10.78 -9.38
CA ALA A 17 -1.89 -11.10 -10.69
C ALA A 17 -2.96 -11.45 -11.73
N SER A 18 -4.05 -12.11 -11.29
CA SER A 18 -5.20 -12.42 -12.16
C SER A 18 -6.12 -11.23 -12.43
N GLY A 19 -5.86 -10.06 -11.82
CA GLY A 19 -6.70 -8.88 -11.98
C GLY A 19 -8.04 -8.94 -11.24
N ARG A 20 -8.28 -9.98 -10.43
CA ARG A 20 -9.49 -10.11 -9.59
C ARG A 20 -9.51 -9.07 -8.46
N ILE A 21 -8.34 -8.57 -8.07
CA ILE A 21 -8.19 -7.45 -7.14
C ILE A 21 -7.33 -6.37 -7.80
N ASP A 22 -7.92 -5.19 -8.05
CA ASP A 22 -7.16 -4.00 -8.40
C ASP A 22 -6.74 -3.24 -7.13
N ARG A 23 -5.43 -3.16 -6.91
CA ARG A 23 -4.84 -2.47 -5.76
C ARG A 23 -4.60 -0.98 -6.01
N LYS A 24 -4.65 -0.53 -7.26
CA LYS A 24 -4.31 0.87 -7.62
C LYS A 24 -5.14 1.90 -6.84
N PRO A 25 -6.45 1.70 -6.62
CA PRO A 25 -7.27 2.66 -5.86
C PRO A 25 -6.92 2.76 -4.38
N LEU A 26 -6.22 1.76 -3.82
CA LEU A 26 -5.81 1.79 -2.41
C LEU A 26 -4.71 2.82 -2.16
N ILE A 27 -3.87 3.09 -3.18
CA ILE A 27 -2.77 4.06 -3.10
C ILE A 27 -3.37 5.46 -3.25
N SER A 28 -3.65 6.12 -2.13
CA SER A 28 -4.23 7.46 -2.13
C SER A 28 -3.19 8.54 -2.40
N HIS A 29 -1.93 8.34 -2.02
CA HIS A 29 -0.85 9.31 -2.23
C HIS A 29 0.43 8.64 -2.72
N ARG A 30 1.19 9.37 -3.54
CA ARG A 30 2.51 8.98 -4.03
C ARG A 30 3.48 10.12 -3.77
N PHE A 31 4.67 9.76 -3.30
CA PHE A 31 5.77 10.67 -3.03
C PHE A 31 7.06 10.05 -3.57
N SER A 32 8.01 10.89 -3.98
CA SER A 32 9.37 10.44 -4.29
C SER A 32 10.21 10.32 -3.01
N LEU A 33 11.40 9.71 -3.10
CA LEU A 33 12.29 9.52 -1.95
C LEU A 33 12.74 10.83 -1.27
N ASP A 34 12.83 11.94 -2.01
CA ASP A 34 13.17 13.26 -1.45
C ASP A 34 12.03 13.88 -0.62
N GLN A 35 10.81 13.32 -0.71
CA GLN A 35 9.59 13.81 -0.04
C GLN A 35 9.15 12.90 1.13
N VAL A 36 10.06 12.08 1.65
CA VAL A 36 9.76 11.15 2.75
C VAL A 36 9.17 11.86 3.99
N PRO A 37 9.67 13.04 4.44
CA PRO A 37 9.05 13.75 5.56
C PRO A 37 7.56 14.06 5.33
N GLU A 38 7.21 14.60 4.17
CA GLU A 38 5.84 14.93 3.78
C GLU A 38 4.97 13.68 3.64
N ALA A 39 5.54 12.56 3.18
CA ALA A 39 4.85 11.28 3.10
C ALA A 39 4.42 10.78 4.48
N PHE A 40 5.28 10.93 5.51
CA PHE A 40 4.93 10.57 6.88
C PHE A 40 3.85 11.49 7.46
N GLU A 41 3.98 12.81 7.29
CA GLU A 41 2.97 13.77 7.74
C GLU A 41 1.61 13.51 7.10
N THR A 42 1.59 13.14 5.82
CA THR A 42 0.36 12.78 5.10
C THR A 42 -0.25 11.50 5.63
N GLN A 43 0.56 10.47 5.92
CA GLN A 43 0.10 9.19 6.46
C GLN A 43 -0.59 9.32 7.83
N LEU A 44 -0.28 10.38 8.60
CA LEU A 44 -0.92 10.66 9.89
C LEU A 44 -2.34 11.22 9.78
N ARG A 45 -2.75 11.69 8.60
CA ARG A 45 -4.09 12.24 8.36
C ARG A 45 -5.09 11.11 8.08
N VAL A 46 -5.61 10.51 9.15
CA VAL A 46 -6.47 9.30 9.10
C VAL A 46 -7.71 9.47 8.23
N ASP A 47 -8.28 10.68 8.15
CA ASP A 47 -9.48 10.95 7.35
C ASP A 47 -9.21 11.04 5.83
N ASP A 48 -7.95 11.12 5.41
CA ASP A 48 -7.53 11.41 4.03
C ASP A 48 -6.56 10.34 3.45
N ALA A 49 -5.77 9.69 4.31
CA ALA A 49 -4.77 8.73 3.90
C ALA A 49 -5.23 7.27 4.05
N ILE A 50 -5.42 6.57 2.91
CA ILE A 50 -5.63 5.11 2.87
C ILE A 50 -4.27 4.39 2.82
N LYS A 51 -3.47 4.67 1.79
CA LYS A 51 -2.10 4.14 1.64
C LYS A 51 -1.22 5.18 0.98
N VAL A 52 -0.23 5.65 1.72
CA VAL A 52 0.86 6.46 1.17
C VAL A 52 1.95 5.53 0.61
N LEU A 53 2.38 5.79 -0.62
CA LEU A 53 3.46 5.06 -1.30
C LEU A 53 4.63 5.99 -1.56
N VAL A 54 5.84 5.54 -1.22
CA VAL A 54 7.09 6.21 -1.59
C VAL A 54 7.75 5.41 -2.71
N GLU A 55 8.12 6.08 -3.79
CA GLU A 55 8.75 5.50 -4.98
C GLU A 55 10.19 6.05 -5.15
N PRO A 56 11.12 5.27 -5.73
CA PRO A 56 12.51 5.68 -5.94
C PRO A 56 12.70 6.97 -6.73
#